data_AF-Q0DKJ1-F1
#
_entry.id   AF-Q0DKJ1-F1
#
_cell.length_a   1.000
_cell.length_b   1.000
_cell.length_c   1.000
_cell.angle_alpha   90.00
_cell.angle_beta   90.00
_cell.angle_gamma   90.00
#
_symmetry.space_group_name_H-M   'P 1'
#
loop_
_entity.id
_entity.type
_entity.pdbx_description
1 polymer ?
#
loop_
_entity_poly.entity_id
_entity_poly.type
_entity_poly.pdbx_seq_one_letter_code
_entity_poly.pdbx_strand_id
1 'polypeptide(L)' 'GLVKVVAEKETDRILGVHIMAPNAGEIIHEAVLALQYGASSEDIARTCHAHPTVSEALKEACLQTYLKAIHI' A
#
# COMPACT_ATOMS: atom_id res chain seq x y z
N GLY A 1 -11.98 8.49 -2.22
CA GLY A 1 -11.09 7.93 -3.26
C GLY A 1 -10.85 6.47 -2.97
N LEU A 2 -9.88 5.83 -3.61
CA LEU A 2 -9.47 4.47 -3.27
C LEU A 2 -7.98 4.26 -3.55
N VAL A 3 -7.37 3.35 -2.78
CA VAL A 3 -6.06 2.76 -3.06
C VAL A 3 -6.29 1.28 -3.37
N LYS A 4 -5.73 0.82 -4.50
CA LYS A 4 -5.78 -0.58 -4.91
C LYS A 4 -4.36 -1.11 -5.04
N VAL A 5 -4.05 -2.15 -4.29
CA VAL A 5 -2.77 -2.87 -4.33
C VAL A 5 -3.00 -4.20 -5.03
N VAL A 6 -2.05 -4.61 -5.87
CA VAL A 6 -2.00 -5.91 -6.54
C VAL A 6 -0.69 -6.56 -6.15
N ALA A 7 -0.76 -7.74 -5.54
CA ALA A 7 0.40 -8.53 -5.14
C ALA A 7 0.29 -9.96 -5.70
N GLU A 8 1.44 -10.60 -5.90
CA GLU A 8 1.53 -12.01 -6.27
C GLU A 8 1.07 -12.89 -5.10
N LYS A 9 0.28 -13.92 -5.39
CA LYS A 9 -0.38 -14.71 -4.34
C LYS A 9 0.60 -15.54 -3.51
N GLU A 10 1.60 -16.14 -4.16
CA GLU A 10 2.53 -17.05 -3.48
C GLU A 10 3.60 -16.32 -2.68
N THR A 11 4.08 -15.17 -3.18
CA THR A 11 5.23 -14.46 -2.60
C THR A 11 4.86 -13.17 -1.89
N ASP A 12 3.61 -12.70 -2.04
CA ASP A 12 3.11 -11.39 -1.60
C ASP A 12 3.86 -10.19 -2.24
N ARG A 13 4.71 -10.43 -3.25
CA ARG A 13 5.44 -9.36 -3.94
C ARG A 13 4.46 -8.41 -4.61
N ILE A 14 4.62 -7.10 -4.37
CA ILE A 14 3.79 -6.08 -5.03
C ILE A 14 4.06 -6.10 -6.53
N LEU A 15 2.99 -6.18 -7.32
CA LEU A 15 2.99 -6.13 -8.79
C LEU A 15 2.51 -4.76 -9.31
N GLY A 16 1.71 -4.04 -8.52
CA GLY A 16 1.27 -2.70 -8.88
C GLY A 16 0.38 -2.06 -7.83
N VAL A 17 0.37 -0.72 -7.82
CA VAL A 17 -0.45 0.10 -6.93
C VAL A 17 -1.15 1.17 -7.76
N HIS A 18 -2.45 1.39 -7.51
CA HIS A 18 -3.28 2.39 -8.17
C HIS A 18 -3.98 3.25 -7.15
N ILE A 19 -3.91 4.58 -7.31
CA ILE A 19 -4.47 5.52 -6.35
C ILE A 19 -5.37 6.51 -7.07
N MET A 20 -6.62 6.64 -6.60
CA MET A 20 -7.59 7.65 -7.04
C MET A 20 -7.99 8.51 -5.84
N ALA A 21 -7.26 9.60 -5.63
CA ALA A 21 -7.49 10.56 -4.53
C ALA A 21 -6.78 11.90 -4.81
N PRO A 22 -7.14 12.99 -4.09
CA PRO A 22 -6.26 14.14 -3.95
C PRO A 22 -4.88 13.69 -3.45
N ASN A 23 -3.81 14.32 -3.94
CA ASN A 23 -2.42 14.01 -3.57
C ASN A 23 -1.96 12.58 -3.93
N ALA A 24 -2.63 11.89 -4.86
CA ALA A 24 -2.21 10.57 -5.33
C ALA A 24 -0.75 10.52 -5.80
N GLY A 25 -0.26 11.60 -6.44
CA GLY A 25 1.12 11.72 -6.88
C GLY A 25 2.16 11.74 -5.75
N GLU A 26 1.78 12.18 -4.54
CA GLU A 26 2.67 12.16 -3.37
C GLU A 26 2.67 10.77 -2.73
N ILE A 27 1.49 10.14 -2.60
CA ILE A 27 1.34 8.83 -1.95
C ILE A 27 1.96 7.71 -2.81
N ILE A 28 1.85 7.80 -4.14
CA ILE A 28 2.36 6.75 -5.04
C ILE A 28 3.89 6.58 -4.95
N HIS A 29 4.61 7.59 -4.44
CA HIS A 29 6.06 7.53 -4.28
C HIS A 29 6.49 6.35 -3.38
N GLU A 30 5.79 6.12 -2.26
CA GLU A 30 6.08 5.00 -1.36
C GLU A 30 5.94 3.65 -2.09
N ALA A 31 4.88 3.49 -2.89
CA ALA A 31 4.66 2.28 -3.68
C ALA A 31 5.73 2.08 -4.76
N VAL A 32 6.21 3.16 -5.39
CA VAL A 32 7.32 3.10 -6.36
C VAL A 32 8.60 2.61 -5.67
N LEU A 33 8.92 3.15 -4.49
CA LEU A 33 10.08 2.70 -3.72
C LEU A 33 9.96 1.23 -3.35
N ALA A 34 8.80 0.80 -2.83
CA ALA A 34 8.54 -0.59 -2.48
C ALA A 34 8.71 -1.54 -3.68
N LEU A 35 8.17 -1.18 -4.85
CA LEU A 35 8.34 -1.93 -6.10
C LEU A 35 9.82 -2.05 -6.52
N GLN A 36 10.59 -0.97 -6.38
CA GLN A 36 12.01 -0.95 -6.74
C GLN A 36 12.88 -1.88 -5.87
N TYR A 37 12.49 -2.03 -4.60
CA TYR A 37 13.12 -2.97 -3.66
C TYR A 37 12.52 -4.38 -3.69
N GLY A 38 11.47 -4.61 -4.48
CA GLY A 38 10.79 -5.90 -4.56
C GLY A 38 10.04 -6.26 -3.28
N ALA A 39 9.53 -5.27 -2.55
CA ALA A 39 8.83 -5.47 -1.29
C ALA A 39 7.50 -6.22 -1.46
N SER A 40 7.09 -6.86 -0.36
CA SER A 40 5.79 -7.48 -0.19
C SER A 40 4.72 -6.46 0.23
N SER A 41 3.44 -6.81 0.14
CA SER A 41 2.38 -5.97 0.70
C SER A 41 2.41 -5.95 2.24
N GLU A 42 2.87 -7.05 2.86
CA GLU A 42 3.16 -7.14 4.30
C GLU A 42 4.15 -6.08 4.78
N ASP A 43 5.23 -5.83 4.02
CA ASP A 43 6.28 -4.87 4.39
C ASP A 43 5.71 -3.45 4.58
N ILE A 44 4.86 -3.01 3.65
CA ILE A 44 4.18 -1.71 3.75
C ILE A 44 3.14 -1.75 4.87
N ALA A 45 2.36 -2.82 4.98
CA ALA A 45 1.31 -2.96 5.99
C ALA A 45 1.87 -2.85 7.43
N ARG A 46 3.06 -3.40 7.67
CA ARG A 46 3.76 -3.34 8.96
C ARG A 46 4.53 -2.04 9.19
N THR A 47 4.74 -1.24 8.15
CA THR A 47 5.39 0.07 8.29
C THR A 47 4.49 1.04 9.06
N CYS A 48 5.06 1.72 10.06
CA CYS A 48 4.35 2.74 10.82
C CYS A 48 4.12 3.98 9.95
N HIS A 49 2.86 4.18 9.58
CA HIS A 49 2.41 5.40 8.92
C HIS A 49 2.02 6.44 9.97
N ALA A 50 2.28 7.72 9.68
CA ALA A 50 1.88 8.81 10.55
C ALA A 50 0.35 8.93 10.59
N HIS A 51 -0.19 9.21 11.78
CA HIS A 51 -1.63 9.43 11.99
C HIS A 51 -1.90 10.86 12.50
N PRO A 52 -2.88 11.60 11.93
CA PRO A 52 -3.70 11.27 10.75
C PRO A 52 -3.04 11.69 9.43
N THR A 53 -2.96 10.81 8.44
CA THR A 53 -2.48 11.14 7.08
C THR A 53 -3.17 10.35 5.97
N VAL A 54 -3.13 10.87 4.74
CA VAL A 54 -3.66 10.17 3.56
C VAL A 54 -2.85 8.93 3.18
N SER A 55 -1.59 8.81 3.60
CA SER A 55 -0.79 7.62 3.33
C SER A 55 -1.27 6.40 4.11
N GLU A 56 -2.01 6.58 5.21
CA GLU A 56 -2.65 5.47 5.94
C GLU A 56 -3.57 4.63 5.03
N ALA A 57 -4.14 5.23 3.97
CA ALA A 57 -4.93 4.50 2.98
C ALA A 57 -4.09 3.47 2.19
N LEU A 58 -2.80 3.75 1.94
CA LEU A 58 -1.88 2.79 1.33
C LEU A 58 -1.55 1.66 2.31
N LYS A 59 -1.27 1.99 3.58
CA LYS A 59 -1.10 1.00 4.65
C LYS A 59 -2.28 0.04 4.74
N GLU A 60 -3.50 0.56 4.84
CA GLU A 60 -4.71 -0.27 4.97
C GLU A 60 -4.95 -1.10 3.70
N ALA A 61 -4.72 -0.55 2.50
CA ALA A 61 -4.85 -1.33 1.26
C ALA A 61 -3.81 -2.47 1.15
N CYS A 62 -2.58 -2.22 1.58
CA CYS A 62 -1.55 -3.26 1.69
C CYS A 62 -1.92 -4.30 2.75
N LEU A 63 -2.41 -3.87 3.91
CA LEU A 63 -2.85 -4.77 4.98
C LEU A 63 -4.06 -5.62 4.57
N GLN A 64 -4.98 -5.07 3.77
CA GLN A 64 -6.09 -5.81 3.16
C GLN A 64 -5.62 -6.82 2.11
N THR A 65 -4.54 -6.52 1.39
CA THR A 65 -3.96 -7.44 0.39
C THR A 65 -3.26 -8.61 1.07
N TYR A 66 -2.49 -8.32 2.12
CA TYR A 66 -1.76 -9.31 2.91
C TYR A 66 -2.67 -10.18 3.79
N LEU A 67 -3.59 -9.56 4.55
CA LEU A 67 -4.39 -10.26 5.56
C LEU A 67 -5.79 -9.66 5.74
N LYS A 68 -5.90 -8.63 6.60
CA LYS A 68 -7.18 -7.99 6.95
C LYS A 68 -6.91 -6.57 7.44
N ALA A 69 -7.45 -5.59 6.73
CA ALA A 69 -7.44 -4.20 7.14
C ALA A 69 -8.27 -3.97 8.42
N ILE A 70 -7.91 -2.93 9.18
CA ILE A 70 -8.52 -2.59 10.47
C ILE A 70 -9.65 -1.58 10.28
N HIS A 71 -9.50 -0.66 9.32
CA HIS A 71 -10.38 0.52 9.17
C HIS A 71 -11.16 0.55 7.84
N ILE A 72 -11.52 -0.63 7.32
CA ILE A 72 -12.29 -0.78 6.06
C ILE A 72 -13.80 -0.94 6.29
#